data_AF-A0AA35R5F3-F1
#
_entry.id   AF-A0AA35R5F3-F1
#
_cell.length_a   1.000
_cell.length_b   1.000
_cell.length_c   1.000
_cell.angle_alpha   90.00
_cell.angle_beta   90.00
_cell.angle_gamma   90.00
#
_symmetry.space_group_name_H-M   'P 1'
#
loop_
_entity.id
_entity.type
_entity.pdbx_description
1 polymer ?
#
loop_
_entity_poly.entity_id
_entity_poly.type
_entity_poly.pdbx_seq_one_letter_code
_entity_poly.pdbx_strand_id
1 'polypeptide(L)'
;MLRVSSRSAVVRSLLSGIRRQSTKDATVEDWTINPLELGEENVSHMYCVPSGDVKTVFPTSLPSQFSTQTTSIGEMCWILRRQSYQMMQELKSFDATQPHNFRYLLYGADGSGKTICLHQVLHYCVKAGWLVVFVPGGLYYIYILCGPLISSHSLIPLVFSWTHSDRELRPSTRVPGTFDQPDTATAWLKAFRTLNSHFTSQVLCSV
;
A
#
# COMPACT_ATOMS: atom_id res chain seq x y z
N MET A 1 6.51 35.74 -28.08
CA MET A 1 6.03 34.35 -28.27
C MET A 1 7.09 33.41 -27.68
N LEU A 2 7.05 33.16 -26.38
CA LEU A 2 8.07 32.40 -25.64
C LEU A 2 7.71 30.91 -25.67
N ARG A 3 8.58 30.12 -26.30
CA ARG A 3 8.40 28.68 -26.52
C ARG A 3 8.67 27.93 -25.21
N VAL A 4 7.64 27.28 -24.67
CA VAL A 4 7.72 26.40 -23.49
C VAL A 4 8.60 25.20 -23.83
N SER A 5 9.88 25.26 -23.42
CA SER A 5 10.82 24.15 -23.54
C SER A 5 10.62 23.18 -22.38
N SER A 6 10.11 21.99 -22.74
CA SER A 6 9.99 20.73 -22.00
C SER A 6 10.59 20.68 -20.58
N ARG A 7 9.71 20.75 -19.58
CA ARG A 7 10.02 20.46 -18.15
C ARG A 7 10.58 19.05 -17.92
N SER A 8 10.53 18.15 -18.91
CA SER A 8 11.04 16.78 -18.80
C SER A 8 12.57 16.65 -18.90
N ALA A 9 13.25 17.63 -19.53
CA ALA A 9 14.71 17.60 -19.68
C ALA A 9 15.43 18.01 -18.39
N VAL A 10 14.88 19.02 -17.69
CA VAL A 10 15.42 19.50 -16.41
C VAL A 10 15.27 18.45 -15.31
N VAL A 11 14.12 17.77 -15.26
CA VAL A 11 13.88 16.68 -14.30
C VAL A 11 14.81 15.50 -14.55
N ARG A 12 15.06 15.11 -15.83
CA ARG A 12 16.05 14.06 -16.16
C ARG A 12 17.48 14.46 -15.80
N SER A 13 17.84 15.73 -15.95
CA SER A 13 19.16 16.26 -15.55
C SER A 13 19.34 16.29 -14.03
N LEU A 14 18.28 16.62 -13.28
CA LEU A 14 18.30 16.57 -11.81
C LEU A 14 18.36 15.14 -11.28
N LEU A 15 17.66 14.20 -11.91
CA LEU A 15 17.71 12.78 -11.57
C LEU A 15 19.08 12.15 -11.89
N SER A 16 19.72 12.56 -13.00
CA SER A 16 21.09 12.12 -13.31
C SER A 16 22.14 12.77 -12.39
N GLY A 17 21.86 13.97 -11.87
CA GLY A 17 22.66 14.64 -10.84
C GLY A 17 22.59 13.95 -9.48
N ILE A 18 21.39 13.57 -9.02
CA ILE A 18 21.20 12.81 -7.77
C ILE A 18 21.86 11.42 -7.85
N ARG A 19 21.89 10.80 -9.05
CA ARG A 19 22.54 9.51 -9.31
C ARG A 19 24.07 9.53 -9.22
N ARG A 20 24.72 10.71 -9.15
CA ARG A 20 26.20 10.82 -9.19
C ARG A 20 26.90 10.91 -7.83
N GLN A 21 26.19 10.96 -6.71
CA GLN A 21 26.82 11.02 -5.38
C GLN A 21 26.78 9.70 -4.58
N SER A 22 26.17 8.63 -5.11
CA SER A 22 26.40 7.29 -4.56
C SER A 22 27.72 6.76 -5.12
N THR A 23 28.63 6.43 -4.22
CA THR A 23 29.94 5.82 -4.47
C THR A 23 29.87 4.73 -5.53
N LYS A 24 30.95 4.64 -6.32
CA LYS A 24 31.20 3.59 -7.32
C LYS A 24 30.91 2.21 -6.72
N ASP A 25 30.25 1.36 -7.51
CA ASP A 25 29.98 -0.06 -7.26
C ASP A 25 28.79 -0.41 -6.34
N ALA A 26 27.59 0.11 -6.64
CA ALA A 26 26.34 -0.55 -6.22
C ALA A 26 25.48 -0.86 -7.46
N THR A 27 25.30 -2.13 -7.76
CA THR A 27 24.33 -2.60 -8.75
C THR A 27 22.92 -2.46 -8.18
N VAL A 28 21.89 -2.39 -9.04
CA VAL A 28 20.47 -2.30 -8.59
C VAL A 28 20.07 -3.50 -7.71
N GLU A 29 20.77 -4.62 -7.83
CA GLU A 29 20.61 -5.81 -6.99
C GLU A 29 21.01 -5.56 -5.53
N ASP A 30 21.94 -4.63 -5.25
CA ASP A 30 22.45 -4.36 -3.89
C ASP A 30 21.43 -3.71 -2.96
N TRP A 31 20.39 -3.07 -3.49
CA TRP A 31 19.32 -2.44 -2.70
C TRP A 31 18.05 -3.30 -2.60
N THR A 32 18.06 -4.50 -3.20
CA THR A 32 16.93 -5.41 -3.21
C THR A 32 16.98 -6.30 -1.98
N ILE A 33 16.39 -5.84 -0.89
CA ILE A 33 16.43 -6.54 0.39
C ILE A 33 15.12 -7.31 0.59
N ASN A 34 15.24 -8.59 0.94
CA ASN A 34 14.11 -9.42 1.35
C ASN A 34 13.51 -8.83 2.64
N PRO A 35 12.20 -8.52 2.72
CA PRO A 35 11.62 -7.91 3.91
C PRO A 35 11.79 -8.74 5.19
N LEU A 36 12.02 -10.05 5.06
CA LEU A 36 12.26 -10.94 6.20
C LEU A 36 13.59 -10.66 6.89
N GLU A 37 14.59 -10.21 6.13
CA GLU A 37 15.98 -10.00 6.57
C GLU A 37 16.23 -8.56 7.04
N LEU A 38 15.22 -7.69 7.01
CA LEU A 38 15.36 -6.31 7.46
C LEU A 38 15.75 -6.25 8.95
N GLY A 39 16.87 -5.57 9.20
CA GLY A 39 17.39 -5.23 10.52
C GLY A 39 17.13 -3.77 10.91
N GLU A 40 17.55 -3.39 12.12
CA GLU A 40 17.38 -2.03 12.64
C GLU A 40 18.28 -1.04 11.90
N GLU A 41 19.43 -1.51 11.41
CA GLU A 41 20.38 -0.77 10.57
C GLU A 41 19.78 -0.33 9.23
N ASN A 42 18.74 -1.00 8.74
CA ASN A 42 18.06 -0.60 7.51
C ASN A 42 17.01 0.49 7.74
N VAL A 43 16.71 0.86 8.99
CA VAL A 43 15.74 1.90 9.28
C VAL A 43 16.25 3.23 8.76
N SER A 44 15.40 3.96 8.05
CA SER A 44 15.73 5.22 7.34
C SER A 44 16.55 5.04 6.06
N HIS A 45 16.87 3.80 5.67
CA HIS A 45 17.46 3.49 4.37
C HIS A 45 16.39 3.16 3.33
N MET A 46 16.71 3.46 2.06
CA MET A 46 15.88 3.07 0.93
C MET A 46 16.18 1.63 0.54
N TYR A 47 15.14 0.88 0.22
CA TYR A 47 15.25 -0.42 -0.40
C TYR A 47 14.22 -0.54 -1.53
N CYS A 48 14.52 -1.39 -2.49
CA CYS A 48 13.70 -1.63 -3.66
C CYS A 48 12.98 -2.97 -3.56
N VAL A 49 11.71 -2.97 -3.95
CA VAL A 49 10.85 -4.15 -3.99
C VAL A 49 10.98 -4.80 -5.37
N PRO A 50 11.23 -6.12 -5.46
CA PRO A 50 11.29 -6.83 -6.73
C PRO A 50 10.01 -6.63 -7.56
N SER A 51 10.16 -6.42 -8.87
CA SER A 51 9.03 -6.15 -9.77
C SER A 51 7.99 -7.29 -9.82
N GLY A 52 8.41 -8.53 -9.55
CA GLY A 52 7.51 -9.67 -9.41
C GLY A 52 6.59 -9.56 -8.18
N ASP A 53 7.11 -9.04 -7.08
CA ASP A 53 6.35 -8.85 -5.84
C ASP A 53 5.40 -7.67 -5.96
N VAL A 54 5.78 -6.62 -6.69
CA VAL A 54 4.90 -5.46 -6.89
C VAL A 54 3.58 -5.86 -7.55
N LYS A 55 3.61 -6.69 -8.59
CA LYS A 55 2.41 -7.11 -9.32
C LYS A 55 1.53 -8.07 -8.53
N THR A 56 2.14 -8.93 -7.72
CA THR A 56 1.42 -9.94 -6.92
C THR A 56 0.83 -9.35 -5.66
N VAL A 57 1.60 -8.52 -4.96
CA VAL A 57 1.24 -7.92 -3.68
C VAL A 57 0.38 -6.66 -3.86
N PHE A 58 0.63 -5.88 -4.91
CA PHE A 58 0.04 -4.55 -5.08
C PHE A 58 -0.56 -4.29 -6.48
N PRO A 59 -1.57 -5.05 -6.92
CA PRO A 59 -2.14 -4.87 -8.26
C PRO A 59 -2.85 -3.51 -8.44
N THR A 60 -3.61 -3.04 -7.43
CA THR A 60 -4.38 -1.79 -7.50
C THR A 60 -4.46 -1.04 -6.17
N SER A 61 -3.62 -1.39 -5.20
CA SER A 61 -3.72 -0.89 -3.82
C SER A 61 -2.82 0.32 -3.52
N LEU A 62 -1.81 0.57 -4.36
CA LEU A 62 -0.85 1.65 -4.11
C LEU A 62 -1.52 3.03 -4.24
N PRO A 63 -1.08 4.01 -3.42
CA PRO A 63 -1.48 5.41 -3.61
C PRO A 63 -1.19 5.86 -5.04
N SER A 64 -2.14 6.55 -5.67
CA SER A 64 -2.04 6.94 -7.09
C SER A 64 -0.75 7.70 -7.41
N GLN A 65 -0.38 8.66 -6.58
CA GLN A 65 0.85 9.44 -6.72
C GLN A 65 2.09 8.56 -6.68
N PHE A 66 2.11 7.59 -5.76
CA PHE A 66 3.23 6.65 -5.61
C PHE A 66 3.28 5.64 -6.76
N SER A 67 2.12 5.21 -7.26
CA SER A 67 2.04 4.39 -8.47
C SER A 67 2.60 5.14 -9.69
N THR A 68 2.22 6.40 -9.91
CA THR A 68 2.76 7.22 -11.01
C THR A 68 4.27 7.41 -10.88
N GLN A 69 4.77 7.63 -9.67
CA GLN A 69 6.20 7.71 -9.40
C GLN A 69 6.91 6.40 -9.74
N THR A 70 6.38 5.27 -9.27
CA THR A 70 6.93 3.93 -9.54
C THR A 70 6.96 3.63 -11.03
N THR A 71 5.89 3.95 -11.76
CA THR A 71 5.84 3.79 -13.23
C THR A 71 6.86 4.68 -13.95
N SER A 72 7.12 5.88 -13.42
CA SER A 72 8.06 6.82 -14.04
C SER A 72 9.52 6.44 -13.79
N ILE A 73 9.82 5.89 -12.60
CA ILE A 73 11.16 5.43 -12.23
C ILE A 73 11.45 4.05 -12.84
N GLY A 74 10.42 3.22 -13.00
CA GLY A 74 10.54 1.82 -13.44
C GLY A 74 10.81 0.85 -12.29
N GLU A 75 11.03 1.36 -11.09
CA GLU A 75 11.35 0.60 -9.88
C GLU A 75 10.50 1.10 -8.71
N MET A 76 10.09 0.18 -7.83
CA MET A 76 9.36 0.51 -6.60
C MET A 76 10.34 0.53 -5.44
N CYS A 77 10.75 1.72 -5.02
CA CYS A 77 11.64 1.89 -3.88
C CYS A 77 11.01 2.82 -2.85
N TRP A 78 11.19 2.48 -1.57
CA TRP A 78 10.68 3.24 -0.44
C TRP A 78 11.66 3.22 0.73
N ILE A 79 11.49 4.17 1.65
CA ILE A 79 12.32 4.28 2.86
C ILE A 79 11.71 3.39 3.94
N LEU A 80 12.50 2.49 4.53
CA LEU A 80 12.06 1.72 5.70
C LEU A 80 11.84 2.68 6.87
N ARG A 81 10.61 2.73 7.38
CA ARG A 81 10.27 3.60 8.50
C ARG A 81 10.30 2.85 9.81
N ARG A 82 10.65 3.56 10.89
CA ARG A 82 10.69 2.99 12.23
C ARG A 82 9.36 2.36 12.64
N GLN A 83 8.24 3.01 12.32
CA GLN A 83 6.90 2.53 12.71
C GLN A 83 6.54 1.21 12.02
N SER A 84 6.85 1.06 10.73
CA SER A 84 6.60 -0.19 10.03
C SER A 84 7.55 -1.29 10.50
N TYR A 85 8.81 -0.96 10.78
CA TYR A 85 9.78 -1.91 11.32
C TYR A 85 9.37 -2.47 12.69
N GLN A 86 8.93 -1.61 13.61
CA GLN A 86 8.43 -2.03 14.93
C GLN A 86 7.25 -3.01 14.81
N MET A 87 6.28 -2.70 13.95
CA MET A 87 5.16 -3.61 13.68
C MET A 87 5.63 -4.94 13.10
N MET A 88 6.60 -4.94 12.18
CA MET A 88 7.17 -6.18 11.64
C MET A 88 7.86 -7.01 12.72
N GLN A 89 8.60 -6.39 13.64
CA GLN A 89 9.23 -7.10 14.76
C GLN A 89 8.20 -7.70 15.72
N GLU A 90 7.14 -6.98 16.06
CA GLU A 90 6.05 -7.49 16.90
C GLU A 90 5.33 -8.68 16.24
N LEU A 91 5.15 -8.64 14.92
CA LEU A 91 4.62 -9.76 14.14
C LEU A 91 5.60 -10.94 14.07
N LYS A 92 6.92 -10.71 14.11
CA LYS A 92 7.95 -11.77 14.18
C LYS A 92 7.91 -12.50 15.52
N SER A 93 7.70 -11.78 16.62
CA SER A 93 7.67 -12.35 17.97
C SER A 93 6.33 -13.01 18.33
N PHE A 94 5.38 -13.09 17.40
CA PHE A 94 4.05 -13.62 17.66
C PHE A 94 4.06 -15.14 17.84
N ASP A 95 3.65 -15.60 19.01
CA ASP A 95 3.45 -17.01 19.32
C ASP A 95 1.96 -17.39 19.25
N ALA A 96 1.64 -18.42 18.47
CA ALA A 96 0.26 -18.88 18.26
C ALA A 96 -0.38 -19.55 19.50
N THR A 97 0.41 -19.82 20.54
CA THR A 97 -0.03 -20.51 21.77
C THR A 97 -0.77 -19.58 22.74
N GLN A 98 -0.56 -18.27 22.62
CA GLN A 98 -1.22 -17.27 23.46
C GLN A 98 -2.27 -16.51 22.63
N PRO A 99 -3.44 -16.20 23.21
CA PRO A 99 -4.43 -15.37 22.53
C PRO A 99 -3.93 -13.92 22.45
N HIS A 100 -3.21 -13.57 21.39
CA HIS A 100 -2.84 -12.20 21.10
C HIS A 100 -3.91 -11.53 20.22
N ASN A 101 -4.45 -10.39 20.67
CA ASN A 101 -5.35 -9.54 19.89
C ASN A 101 -4.62 -8.23 19.57
N PHE A 102 -3.73 -8.26 18.57
CA PHE A 102 -3.03 -7.07 18.13
C PHE A 102 -3.94 -6.17 17.31
N ARG A 103 -4.11 -4.92 17.75
CA ARG A 103 -4.87 -3.88 17.03
C ARG A 103 -3.98 -2.67 16.86
N TYR A 104 -3.52 -2.46 15.63
CA TYR A 104 -2.66 -1.34 15.28
C TYR A 104 -3.47 -0.19 14.66
N LEU A 105 -3.19 1.03 15.10
CA LEU A 105 -3.73 2.26 14.53
C LEU A 105 -2.59 3.16 14.06
N LEU A 106 -2.44 3.32 12.75
CA LEU A 106 -1.50 4.27 12.16
C LEU A 106 -2.14 5.66 12.09
N TYR A 107 -1.76 6.55 13.00
CA TYR A 107 -2.24 7.93 13.04
C TYR A 107 -1.11 8.94 12.78
N GLY A 108 -1.48 10.19 12.48
CA GLY A 108 -0.54 11.28 12.22
C GLY A 108 -1.05 12.26 11.15
N ALA A 109 -0.28 13.32 10.91
CA ALA A 109 -0.62 14.37 9.95
C ALA A 109 -0.89 13.85 8.53
N ASP A 110 -1.64 14.61 7.73
CA ASP A 110 -1.88 14.26 6.33
C ASP A 110 -0.60 14.27 5.50
N GLY A 111 -0.53 13.35 4.55
CA GLY A 111 0.68 13.13 3.76
C GLY A 111 1.86 12.56 4.56
N SER A 112 1.69 12.22 5.85
CA SER A 112 2.80 11.71 6.67
C SER A 112 3.31 10.34 6.26
N GLY A 113 2.68 9.63 5.30
CA GLY A 113 3.14 8.33 4.81
C GLY A 113 2.53 7.10 5.49
N LYS A 114 1.44 7.26 6.26
CA LYS A 114 0.73 6.18 6.96
C LYS A 114 0.40 4.99 6.04
N THR A 115 -0.14 5.27 4.87
CA THR A 115 -0.50 4.24 3.88
C THR A 115 0.72 3.46 3.39
N ILE A 116 1.87 4.12 3.18
CA ILE A 116 3.11 3.45 2.78
C ILE A 116 3.64 2.56 3.90
N CYS A 117 3.61 3.01 5.16
CA CYS A 117 3.96 2.15 6.30
C CYS A 117 3.11 0.88 6.34
N LEU A 118 1.80 1.00 6.11
CA LEU A 118 0.90 -0.15 6.05
C LEU A 118 1.28 -1.11 4.91
N HIS A 119 1.62 -0.58 3.73
CA HIS A 119 2.05 -1.41 2.60
C HIS A 119 3.38 -2.12 2.86
N GLN A 120 4.30 -1.52 3.62
CA GLN A 120 5.54 -2.16 4.03
C GLN A 120 5.28 -3.38 4.92
N VAL A 121 4.41 -3.23 5.93
CA VAL A 121 3.99 -4.35 6.78
C VAL A 121 3.26 -5.42 5.95
N LEU A 122 2.41 -5.00 5.01
CA LEU A 122 1.70 -5.92 4.12
C LEU A 122 2.68 -6.76 3.28
N HIS A 123 3.69 -6.12 2.69
CA HIS A 123 4.73 -6.80 1.92
C HIS A 123 5.45 -7.86 2.76
N TYR A 124 5.79 -7.49 4.00
CA TYR A 124 6.38 -8.41 4.97
C TYR A 124 5.46 -9.61 5.26
N CYS A 125 4.17 -9.38 5.55
CA CYS A 125 3.22 -10.46 5.84
C CYS A 125 3.07 -11.44 4.67
N VAL A 126 2.99 -10.95 3.43
CA VAL A 126 2.92 -11.83 2.25
C VAL A 126 4.18 -12.67 2.11
N LYS A 127 5.36 -12.08 2.34
CA LYS A 127 6.63 -12.82 2.28
C LYS A 127 6.83 -13.80 3.43
N ALA A 128 6.31 -13.48 4.61
CA ALA A 128 6.28 -14.38 5.76
C ALA A 128 5.28 -15.54 5.58
N GLY A 129 4.49 -15.56 4.50
CA GLY A 129 3.48 -16.58 4.24
C GLY A 129 2.28 -16.44 5.17
N TRP A 130 1.82 -15.22 5.44
CA TRP A 130 0.60 -14.98 6.20
C TRP A 130 -0.60 -14.88 5.25
N LEU A 131 -1.78 -15.30 5.71
CA LEU A 131 -3.03 -15.03 5.00
C LEU A 131 -3.38 -13.55 5.18
N VAL A 132 -3.27 -12.77 4.10
CA VAL A 132 -3.48 -11.31 4.16
C VAL A 132 -4.85 -10.94 3.63
N VAL A 133 -5.65 -10.31 4.47
CA VAL A 133 -6.93 -9.70 4.10
C VAL A 133 -6.74 -8.19 4.06
N PHE A 134 -6.50 -7.65 2.86
CA PHE A 134 -6.32 -6.21 2.68
C PHE A 134 -7.55 -5.59 2.03
N VAL A 135 -8.06 -4.51 2.63
CA VAL A 135 -9.15 -3.71 2.08
C VAL A 135 -8.58 -2.39 1.56
N PRO A 136 -8.52 -2.17 0.24
CA PRO A 136 -8.05 -0.89 -0.30
C PRO A 136 -9.05 0.21 0.04
N GLY A 137 -8.62 1.18 0.84
CA GLY A 137 -9.34 2.43 1.06
C GLY A 137 -8.83 3.50 0.10
N GLY A 138 -9.58 3.79 -0.95
CA GLY A 138 -9.31 4.97 -1.78
C GLY A 138 -9.53 6.24 -0.94
N LEU A 139 -8.50 7.06 -0.77
CA LEU A 139 -8.66 8.43 -0.29
C LEU A 139 -9.01 9.30 -1.50
N TYR A 140 -10.30 9.53 -1.74
CA TYR A 140 -10.70 10.62 -2.62
C TYR A 140 -10.84 11.89 -1.78
N TYR A 141 -10.12 12.95 -2.15
CA TYR A 141 -10.47 14.30 -1.75
C TYR A 141 -11.78 14.65 -2.47
N ILE A 142 -12.92 14.40 -1.83
CA ILE A 142 -14.12 15.13 -2.19
C ILE A 142 -14.06 16.45 -1.41
N TYR A 143 -13.77 17.54 -2.12
CA TYR A 143 -14.20 18.87 -1.69
C TYR A 143 -15.73 18.83 -1.68
N ILE A 144 -16.34 18.34 -0.60
CA ILE A 144 -17.74 18.63 -0.36
C ILE A 144 -17.74 20.13 -0.16
N LEU A 145 -18.40 20.84 -1.07
CA LEU A 145 -18.82 22.22 -0.94
C LEU A 145 -19.73 22.34 0.31
N CYS A 146 -19.17 22.20 1.50
CA CYS A 146 -19.74 22.82 2.69
C CYS A 146 -19.28 24.27 2.64
N GLY A 147 -20.24 25.19 2.67
CA GLY A 147 -19.99 26.63 2.59
C GLY A 147 -19.03 27.17 3.66
N PRO A 148 -18.81 28.49 3.69
CA PRO A 148 -17.69 29.15 4.38
C PRO A 148 -17.78 29.17 5.92
N LEU A 149 -18.33 28.14 6.56
CA LEU A 149 -18.33 27.99 8.01
C LEU A 149 -18.28 26.49 8.35
N ILE A 150 -17.09 26.00 8.69
CA ILE A 150 -16.76 24.99 9.73
C ILE A 150 -15.29 24.60 9.45
N SER A 151 -14.39 25.16 10.25
CA SER A 151 -12.93 25.01 10.18
C SER A 151 -12.40 23.71 10.81
N SER A 152 -13.24 22.66 10.88
CA SER A 152 -12.85 21.36 11.41
C SER A 152 -13.05 20.29 10.34
N HIS A 153 -12.01 20.08 9.53
CA HIS A 153 -11.90 18.93 8.64
C HIS A 153 -11.74 17.67 9.50
N SER A 154 -12.86 17.05 9.86
CA SER A 154 -12.84 15.69 10.43
C SER A 154 -12.47 14.73 9.30
N LEU A 155 -11.21 14.33 9.27
CA LEU A 155 -10.70 13.30 8.37
C LEU A 155 -11.20 11.94 8.87
N ILE A 156 -12.32 11.49 8.32
CA ILE A 156 -12.81 10.12 8.56
C ILE A 156 -11.95 9.19 7.68
N PRO A 157 -11.21 8.22 8.26
CA PRO A 157 -10.36 7.35 7.47
C PRO A 157 -11.13 6.14 6.91
N LEU A 158 -10.78 5.79 5.66
CA LEU A 158 -10.83 4.45 5.03
C LEU A 158 -12.21 3.84 4.70
N VAL A 159 -12.25 3.09 3.59
CA VAL A 159 -13.45 2.49 2.94
C VAL A 159 -14.41 3.52 2.30
N PHE A 160 -13.89 4.70 1.94
CA PHE A 160 -14.67 5.72 1.23
C PHE A 160 -15.32 5.17 -0.05
N SER A 161 -14.56 4.40 -0.84
CA SER A 161 -15.08 3.82 -2.07
C SER A 161 -16.24 2.85 -1.84
N TRP A 162 -16.36 2.15 -0.71
CA TRP A 162 -17.50 1.23 -0.53
C TRP A 162 -18.70 1.96 0.08
N THR A 163 -18.46 3.01 0.86
CA THR A 163 -19.52 3.81 1.49
C THR A 163 -20.11 4.88 0.58
N HIS A 164 -19.38 5.29 -0.45
CA HIS A 164 -19.76 6.35 -1.39
C HIS A 164 -19.69 5.89 -2.87
N SER A 165 -19.66 4.57 -3.13
CA SER A 165 -19.81 4.11 -4.52
C SER A 165 -21.24 4.32 -4.97
N ASP A 166 -21.42 5.07 -6.05
CA ASP A 166 -22.69 5.20 -6.77
C ASP A 166 -23.04 3.97 -7.61
N ARG A 167 -22.28 2.86 -7.49
CA ARG A 167 -22.51 1.64 -8.26
C ARG A 167 -23.51 0.73 -7.59
N GLU A 168 -24.24 0.01 -8.45
CA GLU A 168 -25.37 -0.86 -8.20
C GLU A 168 -25.46 -1.44 -6.76
N LEU A 169 -26.28 -0.79 -5.92
CA LEU A 169 -26.71 -1.34 -4.64
C LEU A 169 -27.89 -2.27 -4.87
N ARG A 170 -27.80 -3.51 -4.39
CA ARG A 170 -28.91 -4.47 -4.45
C ARG A 170 -29.36 -4.81 -3.03
N PRO A 171 -30.67 -4.90 -2.74
CA PRO A 171 -31.12 -5.40 -1.45
C PRO A 171 -30.62 -6.84 -1.26
N SER A 172 -30.10 -7.15 -0.07
CA SER A 172 -29.58 -8.49 0.20
C SER A 172 -30.71 -9.51 0.29
N THR A 173 -30.54 -10.63 -0.39
CA THR A 173 -31.48 -11.76 -0.32
C THR A 173 -31.31 -12.57 0.97
N ARG A 174 -30.14 -12.47 1.62
CA ARG A 174 -29.78 -13.28 2.79
C ARG A 174 -30.06 -12.57 4.10
N VAL A 175 -29.81 -11.25 4.18
CA VAL A 175 -29.98 -10.47 5.40
C VAL A 175 -30.98 -9.35 5.13
N PRO A 176 -32.18 -9.38 5.75
CA PRO A 176 -33.17 -8.33 5.53
C PRO A 176 -32.65 -7.01 6.10
N GLY A 177 -32.87 -5.91 5.37
CA GLY A 177 -32.45 -4.57 5.78
C GLY A 177 -31.00 -4.20 5.46
N THR A 178 -30.25 -5.07 4.78
CA THR A 178 -28.90 -4.75 4.26
C THR A 178 -28.87 -4.65 2.75
N PHE A 179 -27.86 -3.97 2.22
CA PHE A 179 -27.60 -3.84 0.79
C PHE A 179 -26.25 -4.50 0.45
N ASP A 180 -26.24 -5.19 -0.68
CA ASP A 180 -25.08 -5.85 -1.26
C ASP A 180 -24.49 -4.99 -2.39
N GLN A 181 -23.15 -4.99 -2.47
CA GLN A 181 -22.37 -4.32 -3.51
C GLN A 181 -21.60 -5.35 -4.35
N PRO A 182 -22.24 -6.00 -5.32
CA PRO A 182 -21.65 -7.12 -6.04
C PRO A 182 -20.40 -6.72 -6.85
N ASP A 183 -20.40 -5.53 -7.46
CA ASP A 183 -19.26 -5.05 -8.27
C ASP A 183 -18.01 -4.84 -7.43
N THR A 184 -18.17 -4.10 -6.33
CA THR A 184 -17.09 -3.80 -5.38
C THR A 184 -16.57 -5.08 -4.73
N ALA A 185 -17.48 -5.97 -4.30
CA ALA A 185 -17.13 -7.27 -3.73
C ALA A 185 -16.35 -8.12 -4.75
N THR A 186 -16.80 -8.18 -6.00
CA THR A 186 -16.13 -8.97 -7.06
C THR A 186 -14.74 -8.41 -7.37
N ALA A 187 -14.58 -7.09 -7.46
CA ALA A 187 -13.29 -6.46 -7.67
C ALA A 187 -12.32 -6.76 -6.50
N TRP A 188 -12.81 -6.65 -5.27
CA TRP A 188 -12.03 -6.97 -4.08
C TRP A 188 -11.65 -8.45 -4.00
N LEU A 189 -12.58 -9.37 -4.27
CA LEU A 189 -12.32 -10.81 -4.27
C LEU A 189 -11.28 -11.22 -5.34
N LYS A 190 -11.29 -10.57 -6.51
CA LYS A 190 -10.25 -10.76 -7.53
C LYS A 190 -8.87 -10.34 -6.99
N ALA A 191 -8.78 -9.19 -6.33
CA ALA A 191 -7.53 -8.73 -5.73
C ALA A 191 -7.06 -9.66 -4.59
N PHE A 192 -7.99 -10.09 -3.73
CA PHE A 192 -7.73 -11.04 -2.65
C PHE A 192 -7.19 -12.39 -3.16
N ARG A 193 -7.78 -12.90 -4.26
CA ARG A 193 -7.32 -14.13 -4.90
C ARG A 193 -5.90 -14.01 -5.45
N THR A 194 -5.57 -12.88 -6.10
CA THR A 194 -4.22 -12.63 -6.60
C THR A 194 -3.20 -12.58 -5.46
N LEU A 195 -3.52 -11.84 -4.40
CA LEU A 195 -2.66 -11.65 -3.23
C LEU A 195 -2.35 -12.98 -2.51
N ASN A 196 -3.37 -13.83 -2.33
CA ASN A 196 -3.27 -15.08 -1.58
C ASN A 196 -3.21 -16.32 -2.49
N SER A 197 -2.73 -16.16 -3.72
CA SER A 197 -2.66 -17.24 -4.71
C SER A 197 -2.00 -18.51 -4.17
N HIS A 198 -0.96 -18.38 -3.35
CA HIS A 198 -0.26 -19.47 -2.68
C HIS A 198 -1.10 -20.25 -1.64
N PHE A 199 -2.11 -19.62 -1.02
CA PHE A 199 -3.01 -20.27 -0.05
C PHE A 199 -4.27 -20.85 -0.68
N THR A 200 -4.73 -20.28 -1.79
CA THR A 200 -6.02 -20.69 -2.39
C THR A 200 -6.05 -22.15 -2.85
N SER A 201 -4.91 -22.72 -3.21
CA SER A 201 -4.82 -24.15 -3.56
C SER A 201 -5.04 -25.08 -2.37
N GLN A 202 -4.60 -24.67 -1.17
CA GLN A 202 -4.69 -25.51 0.03
C GLN A 202 -6.10 -25.50 0.62
N VAL A 203 -6.72 -24.33 0.70
CA VAL A 203 -8.05 -24.17 1.33
C VAL A 203 -9.15 -24.85 0.51
N LEU A 204 -9.03 -24.86 -0.83
CA LEU A 204 -10.02 -25.46 -1.73
C LEU A 204 -9.90 -26.99 -1.87
N CYS A 205 -8.78 -27.60 -1.48
CA CYS A 205 -8.61 -29.07 -1.50
C CYS A 205 -9.23 -29.78 -0.28
N SER A 206 -9.64 -29.02 0.73
CA SER A 206 -10.17 -29.53 2.01
C SER A 206 -11.70 -29.42 2.14
N VAL A 207 -12.42 -29.17 1.03
CA VAL A 207 -13.89 -29.13 0.96
C VAL A 207 -14.41 -30.21 0.03
#